data_AF-A0A833EBH6-F1
#
_entry.id   AF-A0A833EBH6-F1
#
_cell.length_a   1.000
_cell.length_b   1.000
_cell.length_c   1.000
_cell.angle_alpha   90.00
_cell.angle_beta   90.00
_cell.angle_gamma   90.00
#
_symmetry.space_group_name_H-M   'P 1'
#
loop_
_entity.id
_entity.type
_entity.pdbx_description
1 polymer ?
#
loop_
_entity_poly.entity_id
_entity_poly.type
_entity_poly.pdbx_seq_one_letter_code
_entity_poly.pdbx_strand_id
1 'polypeptide(L)'
;MTGRRRAVERPPIAVEVLDVASLARLATSRSDYIPSFWSSFIGSRRILYHFYPLPFWSGSIPVLAYVWYEDPTAPYLAYTNLGREEAKFTKSPESGRYVNGVVIEVDETPRFVKQAIKSTGRRRLERPVVSRVVGLSSLMRVVAAMTDGTATPPIWCSGDGSIAGIIYPILDYYDSTALPIFLYTTEMKNNKEMKGYVKYLSSDEGEETGFTDNVSDTRYVYGRLIYVRELPFKAP
;
A
#
# COMPACT_ATOMS: atom_id res chain seq x y z
N MET A 1 -22.10 -8.73 31.32
CA MET A 1 -22.32 -7.55 30.46
C MET A 1 -21.17 -7.45 29.47
N THR A 2 -21.35 -7.98 28.26
CA THR A 2 -20.34 -7.99 27.19
C THR A 2 -20.41 -6.68 26.42
N GLY A 3 -19.51 -5.75 26.72
CA GLY A 3 -19.36 -4.52 25.97
C GLY A 3 -18.98 -4.83 24.52
N ARG A 4 -19.91 -4.61 23.58
CA ARG A 4 -19.63 -4.57 22.14
C ARG A 4 -18.48 -3.58 21.92
N ARG A 5 -17.28 -4.06 21.55
CA ARG A 5 -16.21 -3.20 21.03
C ARG A 5 -16.80 -2.37 19.89
N ARG A 6 -16.91 -1.06 20.09
CA ARG A 6 -17.41 -0.13 19.07
C ARG A 6 -16.52 -0.26 17.83
N ALA A 7 -17.14 -0.35 16.66
CA ALA A 7 -16.45 -0.25 15.39
C ALA A 7 -15.60 1.04 15.37
N VAL A 8 -14.44 1.01 14.73
CA VAL A 8 -13.74 2.25 14.40
C VAL A 8 -14.44 2.82 13.18
N GLU A 9 -15.19 3.89 13.41
CA GLU A 9 -16.18 4.44 12.48
C GLU A 9 -15.72 5.76 11.83
N ARG A 10 -14.46 6.17 12.03
CA ARG A 10 -13.99 7.51 11.67
C ARG A 10 -12.85 7.44 10.66
N PRO A 11 -12.89 8.25 9.58
CA PRO A 11 -11.73 8.48 8.72
C PRO A 11 -10.52 9.00 9.51
N PRO A 12 -9.28 8.82 8.99
CA PRO A 12 -8.09 9.37 9.62
C PRO A 12 -8.12 10.91 9.63
N ILE A 13 -7.31 11.51 10.50
CA ILE A 13 -7.13 12.97 10.51
C ILE A 13 -6.23 13.35 9.34
N ALA A 14 -6.76 14.14 8.40
CA ALA A 14 -6.00 14.60 7.25
C ALA A 14 -5.08 15.77 7.62
N VAL A 15 -3.82 15.70 7.18
CA VAL A 15 -2.82 16.77 7.35
C VAL A 15 -2.14 16.99 6.00
N GLU A 16 -2.30 18.18 5.44
CA GLU A 16 -1.56 18.59 4.24
C GLU A 16 -0.13 18.96 4.66
N VAL A 17 0.87 18.31 4.07
CA VAL A 17 2.28 18.65 4.26
C VAL A 17 2.78 19.55 3.14
N LEU A 18 3.88 20.26 3.38
CA LEU A 18 4.39 21.30 2.47
C LEU A 18 4.86 20.75 1.13
N ASP A 19 5.56 19.62 1.14
CA ASP A 19 6.20 19.04 -0.03
C ASP A 19 6.43 17.52 0.11
N VAL A 20 6.90 16.89 -0.98
CA VAL A 20 7.24 15.46 -1.02
C VAL A 20 8.35 15.11 -0.03
N ALA A 21 9.32 16.01 0.19
CA ALA A 21 10.40 15.78 1.15
C ALA A 21 9.89 15.70 2.59
N SER A 22 8.95 16.56 2.96
CA SER A 22 8.26 16.55 4.26
C SER A 22 7.44 15.28 4.44
N LEU A 23 6.74 14.83 3.40
CA LEU A 23 6.01 13.56 3.44
C LEU A 23 6.95 12.37 3.62
N ALA A 24 8.06 12.34 2.87
CA ALA A 24 9.07 11.29 2.93
C ALA A 24 9.74 11.24 4.31
N ARG A 25 10.10 12.39 4.87
CA ARG A 25 10.66 12.52 6.23
C ARG A 25 9.72 11.95 7.28
N LEU A 26 8.42 12.26 7.19
CA LEU A 26 7.43 11.71 8.12
C LEU A 26 7.32 10.19 7.97
N ALA A 27 7.17 9.69 6.74
CA ALA A 27 6.97 8.26 6.47
C ALA A 27 8.18 7.40 6.87
N THR A 28 9.38 7.97 6.84
CA THR A 28 10.65 7.31 7.21
C THR A 28 11.08 7.57 8.66
N SER A 29 10.29 8.33 9.43
CA SER A 29 10.63 8.65 10.83
C SER A 29 10.56 7.46 11.79
N ARG A 30 9.98 6.35 11.35
CA ARG A 30 9.80 5.12 12.13
C ARG A 30 10.59 3.96 11.51
N SER A 31 11.37 3.28 12.33
CA SER A 31 12.18 2.12 11.91
C SER A 31 11.42 0.79 11.95
N ASP A 32 10.28 0.75 12.62
CA ASP A 32 9.44 -0.43 12.82
C ASP A 32 8.40 -0.63 11.71
N TYR A 33 8.43 0.23 10.68
CA TYR A 33 7.49 0.20 9.57
C TYR A 33 8.20 0.42 8.24
N ILE A 34 7.72 -0.28 7.20
CA ILE A 34 8.23 -0.06 5.85
C ILE A 34 7.43 1.09 5.23
N PRO A 35 8.08 2.23 4.90
CA PRO A 35 7.36 3.38 4.41
C PRO A 35 6.56 3.03 3.15
N SER A 36 5.27 3.38 3.15
CA SER A 36 4.40 3.24 1.98
C SER A 36 3.81 4.58 1.63
N PHE A 37 3.87 4.93 0.36
CA PHE A 37 3.25 6.12 -0.21
C PHE A 37 2.16 5.68 -1.16
N TRP A 38 0.98 6.25 -1.07
CA TRP A 38 -0.15 5.92 -1.91
C TRP A 38 -0.35 7.04 -2.91
N SER A 39 -0.50 6.70 -4.18
CA SER A 39 -0.66 7.65 -5.28
C SER A 39 -2.00 7.41 -5.97
N SER A 40 -2.78 8.47 -6.12
CA SER A 40 -4.08 8.42 -6.81
C SER A 40 -4.53 9.81 -7.24
N PHE A 41 -5.74 9.91 -7.79
CA PHE A 41 -6.32 11.18 -8.25
C PHE A 41 -7.59 11.56 -7.48
N ILE A 42 -7.72 12.84 -7.17
CA ILE A 42 -8.97 13.47 -6.71
C ILE A 42 -9.35 14.55 -7.72
N GLY A 43 -10.33 14.25 -8.57
CA GLY A 43 -10.57 15.07 -9.76
C GLY A 43 -9.38 14.92 -10.73
N SER A 44 -8.85 16.04 -11.22
CA SER A 44 -7.66 16.07 -12.08
C SER A 44 -6.34 16.15 -11.31
N ARG A 45 -6.38 16.36 -9.98
CA ARG A 45 -5.17 16.56 -9.17
C ARG A 45 -4.68 15.23 -8.63
N ARG A 46 -3.39 14.95 -8.84
CA ARG A 46 -2.71 13.81 -8.23
C ARG A 46 -2.39 14.12 -6.77
N ILE A 47 -2.59 13.13 -5.92
CA ILE A 47 -2.31 13.17 -4.49
C ILE A 47 -1.37 12.04 -4.13
N LEU A 48 -0.38 12.36 -3.30
CA LEU A 48 0.50 11.38 -2.66
C LEU A 48 0.24 11.41 -1.15
N TYR A 49 0.04 10.26 -0.52
CA TYR A 49 -0.32 10.20 0.90
C TYR A 49 0.27 9.00 1.64
N HIS A 50 0.42 9.16 2.95
CA HIS A 50 0.93 8.17 3.87
C HIS A 50 0.04 8.11 5.12
N PHE A 51 -0.12 6.91 5.68
CA PHE A 51 -0.85 6.71 6.93
C PHE A 51 0.13 6.58 8.08
N TYR A 52 0.07 7.50 9.02
CA TYR A 52 0.94 7.55 10.18
C TYR A 52 0.14 7.37 11.47
N PRO A 53 0.36 6.29 12.25
CA PRO A 53 -0.26 6.17 13.56
C PRO A 53 0.47 7.08 14.57
N LEU A 54 -0.26 8.07 15.09
CA LEU A 54 0.23 8.99 16.13
C LEU A 54 -0.21 8.48 17.51
N PRO A 55 0.71 7.99 18.37
CA PRO A 55 0.36 7.53 19.72
C PRO A 55 -0.32 8.65 20.53
N PHE A 56 -1.48 8.35 21.11
CA PHE A 56 -2.29 9.34 21.84
C PHE A 56 -3.08 8.71 23.00
N TRP A 57 -2.59 8.92 24.22
CA TRP A 57 -3.21 8.39 25.45
C TRP A 57 -3.42 6.87 25.40
N SER A 58 -4.66 6.40 25.26
CA SER A 58 -5.03 4.98 25.31
C SER A 58 -5.08 4.30 23.94
N GLY A 59 -4.80 5.01 22.86
CA GLY A 59 -4.83 4.49 21.49
C GLY A 59 -3.96 5.34 20.55
N SER A 60 -4.05 5.10 19.26
CA SER A 60 -3.31 5.88 18.26
C SER A 60 -4.27 6.65 17.37
N ILE A 61 -4.01 7.92 17.11
CA ILE A 61 -4.76 8.70 16.13
C ILE A 61 -4.15 8.43 14.76
N PRO A 62 -4.87 7.82 13.80
CA PRO A 62 -4.36 7.62 12.46
C PRO A 62 -4.37 8.96 11.72
N VAL A 63 -3.20 9.40 11.29
CA VAL A 63 -2.98 10.58 10.48
C VAL A 63 -2.87 10.17 9.02
N LEU A 64 -3.62 10.82 8.14
CA LEU A 64 -3.44 10.80 6.70
C LEU A 64 -2.61 12.04 6.34
N ALA A 65 -1.30 11.87 6.26
CA ALA A 65 -0.42 12.93 5.77
C ALA A 65 -0.44 12.91 4.23
N TYR A 66 -0.63 14.04 3.59
CA TYR A 66 -0.76 14.10 2.13
C TYR A 66 -0.16 15.36 1.53
N VAL A 67 0.20 15.27 0.25
CA VAL A 67 0.66 16.39 -0.56
C VAL A 67 0.01 16.31 -1.94
N TRP A 68 -0.34 17.47 -2.50
CA TRP A 68 -0.71 17.58 -3.91
C TRP A 68 0.56 17.69 -4.74
N TYR A 69 0.68 16.89 -5.79
CA TYR A 69 1.90 16.84 -6.58
C TYR A 69 1.57 16.65 -8.06
N GLU A 70 2.35 17.26 -8.94
CA GLU A 70 2.04 17.28 -10.38
C GLU A 70 2.87 16.28 -11.19
N ASP A 71 4.12 16.02 -10.77
CA ASP A 71 5.00 15.16 -11.56
C ASP A 71 4.57 13.68 -11.47
N PRO A 72 4.93 12.87 -12.48
CA PRO A 72 4.72 11.44 -12.43
C PRO A 72 5.42 10.82 -11.21
N THR A 73 4.73 9.87 -10.57
CA THR A 73 5.33 9.01 -9.56
C THR A 73 6.19 7.94 -10.21
N ALA A 74 7.19 7.44 -9.48
CA ALA A 74 7.91 6.21 -9.82
C ALA A 74 7.58 5.10 -8.82
N PRO A 75 7.99 3.85 -9.10
CA PRO A 75 7.78 2.70 -8.22
C PRO A 75 8.14 2.89 -6.74
N TYR A 76 9.19 3.67 -6.46
CA TYR A 76 9.71 3.92 -5.12
C TYR A 76 9.94 5.41 -4.88
N LEU A 77 9.93 5.79 -3.60
CA LEU A 77 10.41 7.08 -3.11
C LEU A 77 11.57 6.83 -2.15
N ALA A 78 12.77 7.22 -2.57
CA ALA A 78 13.98 7.12 -1.78
C ALA A 78 14.19 8.41 -0.99
N TYR A 79 14.53 8.27 0.29
CA TYR A 79 14.78 9.38 1.21
C TYR A 79 16.10 9.20 1.96
N THR A 80 16.85 10.28 2.15
CA THR A 80 17.98 10.32 3.06
C THR A 80 18.08 11.70 3.71
N ASN A 81 18.52 11.73 4.97
CA ASN A 81 18.95 12.94 5.67
C ASN A 81 20.48 12.95 5.90
N LEU A 82 21.22 11.96 5.38
CA LEU A 82 22.65 11.82 5.58
C LEU A 82 23.45 12.70 4.62
N GLY A 83 24.14 13.70 5.18
CA GLY A 83 24.97 14.67 4.47
C GLY A 83 24.18 15.84 3.89
N ARG A 84 23.18 15.55 3.06
CA ARG A 84 22.21 16.52 2.55
C ARG A 84 20.86 15.83 2.41
N GLU A 85 19.80 16.50 2.84
CA GLU A 85 18.45 15.96 2.67
C GLU A 85 18.08 15.84 1.19
N GLU A 86 17.56 14.68 0.83
CA GLU A 86 17.12 14.37 -0.52
C GLU A 86 15.94 13.41 -0.47
N ALA A 87 14.90 13.73 -1.25
CA ALA A 87 13.76 12.86 -1.52
C ALA A 87 13.59 12.77 -3.04
N LYS A 88 13.65 11.55 -3.59
CA LYS A 88 13.59 11.34 -5.04
C LYS A 88 12.81 10.10 -5.41
N PHE A 89 12.01 10.21 -6.46
CA PHE A 89 11.32 9.07 -7.06
C PHE A 89 12.31 8.21 -7.86
N THR A 90 12.25 6.89 -7.69
CA THR A 90 13.16 5.94 -8.33
C THR A 90 12.40 4.73 -8.87
N LYS A 91 12.97 4.08 -9.90
CA LYS A 91 12.41 2.87 -10.52
C LYS A 91 12.70 1.60 -9.72
N SER A 92 13.76 1.65 -8.91
CA SER A 92 14.28 0.57 -8.07
C SER A 92 14.62 1.09 -6.67
N PRO A 93 14.64 0.23 -5.64
CA PRO A 93 15.13 0.61 -4.32
C PRO A 93 16.59 1.06 -4.39
N GLU A 94 16.88 2.23 -3.83
CA GLU A 94 18.25 2.76 -3.71
C GLU A 94 19.01 2.04 -2.60
N SER A 95 20.32 1.87 -2.79
CA SER A 95 21.18 1.22 -1.80
C SER A 95 21.91 2.23 -0.90
N GLY A 96 22.56 1.72 0.14
CA GLY A 96 23.43 2.52 1.00
C GLY A 96 22.67 3.41 1.97
N ARG A 97 22.72 4.73 1.76
CA ARG A 97 22.25 5.75 2.73
C ARG A 97 20.74 6.05 2.66
N TYR A 98 20.01 5.43 1.74
CA TYR A 98 18.61 5.73 1.50
C TYR A 98 17.70 4.76 2.24
N VAL A 99 16.63 5.32 2.81
CA VAL A 99 15.45 4.56 3.21
C VAL A 99 14.48 4.61 2.04
N ASN A 100 14.01 3.45 1.60
CA ASN A 100 13.10 3.33 0.47
C ASN A 100 11.68 3.07 0.97
N GLY A 101 10.72 3.84 0.45
CA GLY A 101 9.32 3.49 0.55
C GLY A 101 8.74 3.08 -0.79
N VAL A 102 7.82 2.13 -0.76
CA VAL A 102 7.07 1.71 -1.95
C VAL A 102 6.01 2.75 -2.27
N VAL A 103 5.85 3.06 -3.56
CA VAL A 103 4.67 3.78 -4.05
C VAL A 103 3.61 2.75 -4.41
N ILE A 104 2.38 2.94 -3.96
CA ILE A 104 1.22 2.10 -4.21
C ILE A 104 0.26 2.93 -5.04
N GLU A 105 0.18 2.63 -6.33
CA GLU A 105 -0.73 3.31 -7.23
C GLU A 105 -2.10 2.67 -7.15
N VAL A 106 -3.14 3.46 -6.85
CA VAL A 106 -4.53 3.00 -6.78
C VAL A 106 -5.37 3.75 -7.81
N ASP A 107 -6.20 3.00 -8.54
CA ASP A 107 -7.00 3.50 -9.66
C ASP A 107 -7.95 4.63 -9.20
N GLU A 108 -8.58 4.41 -8.04
CA GLU A 108 -9.46 5.38 -7.43
C GLU A 108 -9.03 5.67 -6.00
N THR A 109 -8.94 6.96 -5.65
CA THR A 109 -8.68 7.35 -4.28
C THR A 109 -9.75 6.74 -3.34
N PRO A 110 -9.36 6.00 -2.29
CA PRO A 110 -10.30 5.35 -1.39
C PRO A 110 -11.30 6.34 -0.80
N ARG A 111 -12.56 5.93 -0.64
CA ARG A 111 -13.64 6.81 -0.16
C ARG A 111 -13.31 7.47 1.18
N PHE A 112 -12.69 6.73 2.09
CA PHE A 112 -12.34 7.25 3.42
C PHE A 112 -11.22 8.31 3.38
N VAL A 113 -10.29 8.20 2.42
CA VAL A 113 -9.26 9.23 2.15
C VAL A 113 -9.93 10.51 1.65
N LYS A 114 -10.83 10.40 0.65
CA LYS A 114 -11.61 11.55 0.16
C LYS A 114 -12.43 12.22 1.28
N GLN A 115 -13.01 11.42 2.18
CA GLN A 115 -13.79 11.93 3.32
C GLN A 115 -12.94 12.65 4.36
N ALA A 116 -11.75 12.11 4.66
CA ALA A 116 -10.77 12.70 5.57
C ALA A 116 -10.34 14.09 5.07
N ILE A 117 -9.92 14.19 3.81
CA ILE A 117 -9.46 15.46 3.20
C ILE A 117 -10.57 16.51 3.17
N LYS A 118 -11.80 16.10 2.80
CA LYS A 118 -12.95 17.02 2.78
C LYS A 118 -13.46 17.39 4.17
N SER A 119 -12.84 16.90 5.26
CA SER A 119 -13.27 17.12 6.65
C SER A 119 -14.75 16.81 6.90
N THR A 120 -15.31 15.87 6.14
CA THR A 120 -16.75 15.55 6.22
C THR A 120 -17.13 14.73 7.45
N GLY A 121 -16.15 14.28 8.25
CA GLY A 121 -16.19 13.98 9.69
C GLY A 121 -17.25 13.03 10.27
N ARG A 122 -18.25 12.61 9.50
CA ARG A 122 -19.50 12.03 10.01
C ARG A 122 -19.91 10.73 9.32
N ARG A 123 -19.10 10.19 8.40
CA ARG A 123 -19.45 8.99 7.65
C ARG A 123 -18.67 7.78 8.12
N ARG A 124 -19.41 6.69 8.29
CA ARG A 124 -18.94 5.39 8.76
C ARG A 124 -18.00 4.76 7.73
N LEU A 125 -16.86 4.26 8.18
CA LEU A 125 -16.00 3.39 7.38
C LEU A 125 -16.71 2.06 7.08
N GLU A 126 -16.88 1.73 5.80
CA GLU A 126 -17.27 0.39 5.38
C GLU A 126 -16.08 -0.56 5.56
N ARG A 127 -16.31 -1.75 6.14
CA ARG A 127 -15.28 -2.77 6.36
C ARG A 127 -15.60 -4.03 5.56
N PRO A 128 -14.61 -4.69 4.95
CA PRO A 128 -13.21 -4.24 4.80
C PRO A 128 -13.13 -3.03 3.87
N VAL A 129 -12.07 -2.23 4.00
CA VAL A 129 -11.78 -1.21 2.98
C VAL A 129 -11.22 -1.94 1.78
N VAL A 130 -11.76 -1.66 0.59
CA VAL A 130 -11.33 -2.29 -0.65
C VAL A 130 -10.75 -1.21 -1.57
N SER A 131 -9.59 -1.47 -2.17
CA SER A 131 -8.94 -0.54 -3.10
C SER A 131 -8.29 -1.29 -4.25
N ARG A 132 -8.59 -0.85 -5.48
CA ARG A 132 -7.99 -1.44 -6.70
C ARG A 132 -6.65 -0.77 -6.96
N VAL A 133 -5.60 -1.57 -7.10
CA VAL A 133 -4.25 -1.10 -7.45
C VAL A 133 -4.07 -1.09 -8.97
N VAL A 134 -3.20 -0.20 -9.45
CA VAL A 134 -2.85 -0.11 -10.87
C VAL A 134 -1.93 -1.26 -11.23
N GLY A 135 -2.53 -2.35 -11.71
CA GLY A 135 -1.82 -3.50 -12.25
C GLY A 135 -1.11 -4.39 -11.22
N LEU A 136 -0.52 -5.49 -11.72
CA LEU A 136 0.12 -6.53 -10.91
C LEU A 136 1.41 -6.04 -10.26
N SER A 137 2.19 -5.17 -10.93
CA SER A 137 3.42 -4.60 -10.37
C SER A 137 3.17 -3.79 -9.09
N SER A 138 2.08 -3.01 -9.03
CA SER A 138 1.70 -2.28 -7.81
C SER A 138 1.38 -3.22 -6.64
N LEU A 139 0.69 -4.33 -6.91
CA LEU A 139 0.43 -5.35 -5.90
C LEU A 139 1.74 -6.00 -5.41
N MET A 140 2.62 -6.33 -6.37
CA MET A 140 3.89 -6.99 -6.09
C MET A 140 4.89 -6.09 -5.35
N ARG A 141 4.87 -4.77 -5.57
CA ARG A 141 5.62 -3.80 -4.73
C ARG A 141 5.29 -3.96 -3.25
N VAL A 142 4.00 -4.07 -2.93
CA VAL A 142 3.55 -4.25 -1.55
C VAL A 142 3.96 -5.62 -1.00
N VAL A 143 3.87 -6.68 -1.82
CA VAL A 143 4.36 -8.02 -1.45
C VAL A 143 5.85 -7.97 -1.14
N ALA A 144 6.65 -7.32 -1.99
CA ALA A 144 8.09 -7.16 -1.81
C ALA A 144 8.43 -6.37 -0.55
N ALA A 145 7.72 -5.28 -0.28
CA ALA A 145 7.84 -4.55 0.97
C ALA A 145 7.54 -5.46 2.17
N MET A 146 6.44 -6.20 2.17
CA MET A 146 6.03 -7.02 3.31
C MET A 146 6.79 -8.35 3.47
N THR A 147 7.77 -8.63 2.62
CA THR A 147 8.53 -9.88 2.66
C THR A 147 9.64 -9.81 3.72
N ASP A 148 9.68 -10.76 4.64
CA ASP A 148 10.65 -10.83 5.75
C ASP A 148 11.75 -11.89 5.53
N GLY A 149 12.20 -12.01 4.28
CA GLY A 149 13.27 -12.92 3.87
C GLY A 149 12.81 -14.34 3.54
N THR A 150 11.85 -14.91 4.28
CA THR A 150 11.35 -16.29 4.02
C THR A 150 9.84 -16.36 3.82
N ALA A 151 9.06 -15.50 4.48
CA ALA A 151 7.63 -15.42 4.29
C ALA A 151 7.27 -14.25 3.36
N THR A 152 6.31 -14.50 2.47
CA THR A 152 5.67 -13.47 1.67
C THR A 152 4.18 -13.49 1.98
N PRO A 153 3.50 -12.33 2.04
CA PRO A 153 2.07 -12.32 2.28
C PRO A 153 1.34 -13.12 1.17
N PRO A 154 0.28 -13.89 1.53
CA PRO A 154 -0.49 -14.62 0.53
C PRO A 154 -1.24 -13.63 -0.37
N ILE A 155 -1.17 -13.88 -1.67
CA ILE A 155 -2.01 -13.21 -2.67
C ILE A 155 -3.24 -14.09 -2.86
N TRP A 156 -4.40 -13.62 -2.38
CA TRP A 156 -5.68 -14.30 -2.52
C TRP A 156 -6.21 -14.14 -3.94
N CYS A 157 -6.41 -15.26 -4.62
CA CYS A 157 -6.90 -15.28 -6.00
C CYS A 157 -8.26 -15.94 -6.08
N SER A 158 -9.20 -15.33 -6.78
CA SER A 158 -10.43 -16.02 -7.17
C SER A 158 -10.09 -17.23 -8.04
N GLY A 159 -10.91 -18.29 -7.97
CA GLY A 159 -10.66 -19.52 -8.72
C GLY A 159 -10.58 -19.34 -10.24
N ASP A 160 -11.22 -18.29 -10.78
CA ASP A 160 -11.16 -17.92 -12.20
C ASP A 160 -10.03 -16.92 -12.53
N GLY A 161 -9.25 -16.49 -11.53
CA GLY A 161 -8.17 -15.52 -11.70
C GLY A 161 -8.62 -14.08 -11.97
N SER A 162 -9.93 -13.80 -11.90
CA SER A 162 -10.46 -12.46 -12.16
C SER A 162 -9.99 -11.41 -11.15
N ILE A 163 -9.67 -11.83 -9.92
CA ILE A 163 -9.20 -10.97 -8.84
C ILE A 163 -8.00 -11.63 -8.17
N ALA A 164 -6.97 -10.83 -7.93
CA ALA A 164 -5.85 -11.17 -7.06
C ALA A 164 -5.59 -10.03 -6.08
N GLY A 165 -5.42 -10.32 -4.79
CA GLY A 165 -5.22 -9.26 -3.82
C GLY A 165 -4.60 -9.70 -2.50
N ILE A 166 -4.10 -8.72 -1.76
CA ILE A 166 -3.45 -8.89 -0.45
C ILE A 166 -4.17 -8.06 0.60
N ILE A 167 -3.95 -8.40 1.87
CA ILE A 167 -4.38 -7.55 2.98
C ILE A 167 -3.22 -6.69 3.44
N TYR A 168 -3.41 -5.38 3.30
CA TYR A 168 -2.52 -4.35 3.80
C TYR A 168 -3.10 -3.75 5.09
N PRO A 169 -2.47 -3.98 6.27
CA PRO A 169 -2.96 -3.42 7.52
C PRO A 169 -2.40 -2.01 7.73
N ILE A 170 -3.28 -1.02 7.93
CA ILE A 170 -2.87 0.23 8.60
C ILE A 170 -2.91 -0.05 10.10
N LEU A 171 -1.74 -0.21 10.70
CA LEU A 171 -1.57 -0.54 12.12
C LEU A 171 -2.00 0.62 13.03
N ASP A 172 -2.33 0.28 14.28
CA ASP A 172 -2.63 1.21 15.37
C ASP A 172 -3.67 2.27 14.97
N TYR A 173 -4.83 1.79 14.53
CA TYR A 173 -5.89 2.64 13.96
C TYR A 173 -6.98 2.93 15.00
N TYR A 174 -6.90 4.10 15.66
CA TYR A 174 -7.75 4.46 16.80
C TYR A 174 -7.63 3.42 17.92
N ASP A 175 -8.76 2.84 18.33
CA ASP A 175 -8.84 1.80 19.36
C ASP A 175 -8.74 0.37 18.76
N SER A 176 -8.44 0.23 17.47
CA SER A 176 -8.25 -1.06 16.80
C SER A 176 -6.78 -1.34 16.51
N THR A 177 -6.40 -2.63 16.56
CA THR A 177 -5.05 -3.10 16.19
C THR A 177 -4.66 -2.71 14.77
N ALA A 178 -5.61 -2.75 13.83
CA ALA A 178 -5.40 -2.28 12.47
C ALA A 178 -6.72 -1.97 11.75
N LEU A 179 -6.65 -1.12 10.73
CA LEU A 179 -7.64 -1.04 9.65
C LEU A 179 -7.13 -1.91 8.48
N PRO A 180 -7.78 -3.05 8.17
CA PRO A 180 -7.39 -3.88 7.04
C PRO A 180 -7.89 -3.26 5.72
N ILE A 181 -6.97 -3.14 4.76
CA ILE A 181 -7.28 -2.76 3.38
C ILE A 181 -7.02 -3.95 2.47
N PHE A 182 -8.05 -4.39 1.74
CA PHE A 182 -7.88 -5.35 0.66
C PHE A 182 -7.44 -4.61 -0.61
N LEU A 183 -6.16 -4.75 -0.94
CA LEU A 183 -5.56 -4.24 -2.17
C LEU A 183 -5.68 -5.31 -3.25
N TYR A 184 -6.30 -5.00 -4.38
CA TYR A 184 -6.55 -6.00 -5.43
C TYR A 184 -6.31 -5.47 -6.84
N THR A 185 -6.03 -6.38 -7.76
CA THR A 185 -5.95 -6.14 -9.21
C THR A 185 -6.86 -7.12 -9.94
N THR A 186 -7.33 -6.72 -11.13
CA THR A 186 -8.11 -7.56 -12.06
C THR A 186 -7.34 -7.86 -13.34
N GLU A 187 -6.06 -7.47 -13.43
CA GLU A 187 -5.23 -7.64 -14.63
C GLU A 187 -4.97 -9.12 -14.96
N MET A 188 -5.11 -10.00 -13.97
CA MET A 188 -4.95 -11.45 -14.13
C MET A 188 -6.12 -12.11 -14.89
N LYS A 189 -7.24 -11.40 -15.08
CA LYS A 189 -8.42 -11.94 -15.72
C LYS A 189 -8.10 -12.45 -17.12
N ASN A 190 -8.52 -13.69 -17.41
CA ASN A 190 -8.27 -14.40 -18.67
C ASN A 190 -6.80 -14.77 -18.96
N ASN A 191 -5.88 -14.61 -18.01
CA ASN A 191 -4.51 -15.05 -18.21
C ASN A 191 -4.44 -16.58 -18.14
N LYS A 192 -4.08 -17.22 -19.27
CA LYS A 192 -3.98 -18.69 -19.38
C LYS A 192 -2.70 -19.26 -18.77
N GLU A 193 -1.75 -18.42 -18.42
CA GLU A 193 -0.45 -18.79 -17.85
C GLU A 193 -0.42 -18.69 -16.32
N MET A 194 -1.57 -18.56 -15.67
CA MET A 194 -1.67 -18.53 -14.21
C MET A 194 -1.01 -19.75 -13.55
N LYS A 195 -0.10 -19.48 -12.61
CA LYS A 195 0.74 -20.45 -11.89
C LYS A 195 0.60 -20.32 -10.37
N GLY A 196 1.34 -21.11 -9.60
CA GLY A 196 1.38 -20.98 -8.14
C GLY A 196 2.04 -19.69 -7.63
N TYR A 197 2.83 -19.00 -8.45
CA TYR A 197 3.59 -17.82 -8.03
C TYR A 197 3.61 -16.71 -9.09
N VAL A 198 3.82 -15.48 -8.62
CA VAL A 198 4.22 -14.33 -9.43
C VAL A 198 5.64 -13.94 -9.04
N LYS A 199 6.55 -13.90 -10.01
CA LYS A 199 7.89 -13.32 -9.83
C LYS A 199 7.83 -11.81 -10.04
N TYR A 200 8.60 -11.07 -9.26
CA TYR A 200 8.72 -9.61 -9.35
C TYR A 200 10.19 -9.20 -9.23
N LEU A 201 10.62 -8.34 -10.16
CA LEU A 201 11.93 -7.70 -10.13
C LEU A 201 11.74 -6.21 -10.43
N SER A 202 12.50 -5.38 -9.75
CA SER A 202 12.57 -3.95 -10.00
C SER A 202 14.02 -3.55 -10.24
N SER A 203 14.26 -2.87 -11.36
CA SER A 203 15.56 -2.40 -11.81
C SER A 203 15.45 -1.01 -12.45
N ASP A 204 16.57 -0.46 -12.89
CA ASP A 204 16.60 0.85 -13.57
C ASP A 204 15.92 0.81 -14.96
N GLU A 205 15.79 -0.40 -15.53
CA GLU A 205 15.06 -0.64 -16.78
C GLU A 205 13.53 -0.63 -16.57
N GLY A 206 13.07 -0.94 -15.35
CA GLY A 206 11.65 -0.91 -14.99
C GLY A 206 11.27 -2.04 -14.04
N GLU A 207 9.97 -2.34 -13.99
CA GLU A 207 9.41 -3.45 -13.21
C GLU A 207 9.09 -4.63 -14.15
N GLU A 208 9.53 -5.83 -13.77
CA GLU A 208 9.17 -7.08 -14.42
C GLU A 208 8.24 -7.88 -13.51
N THR A 209 7.10 -8.32 -14.04
CA THR A 209 6.23 -9.30 -13.40
C THR A 209 5.97 -10.48 -14.32
N GLY A 210 5.79 -11.68 -13.77
CA GLY A 210 5.43 -12.86 -14.55
C GLY A 210 5.00 -14.04 -13.70
N PHE A 211 4.20 -14.95 -14.27
CA PHE A 211 3.77 -16.16 -13.59
C PHE A 211 4.85 -17.25 -13.68
N THR A 212 5.03 -18.01 -12.60
CA THR A 212 6.01 -19.10 -12.55
C THR A 212 5.61 -20.17 -11.53
N ASP A 213 6.06 -21.40 -11.74
CA ASP A 213 6.02 -22.47 -10.73
C ASP A 213 7.40 -22.69 -10.09
N ASN A 214 8.44 -22.02 -10.60
CA ASN A 214 9.81 -22.10 -10.10
C ASN A 214 10.21 -20.82 -9.35
N VAL A 215 10.68 -21.00 -8.11
CA VAL A 215 11.12 -19.96 -7.18
C VAL A 215 12.63 -20.00 -6.88
N SER A 216 13.43 -20.59 -7.78
CA SER A 216 14.87 -20.77 -7.58
C SER A 216 15.73 -19.54 -7.90
N ASP A 217 15.21 -18.56 -8.65
CA ASP A 217 15.99 -17.40 -9.07
C ASP A 217 15.93 -16.31 -7.99
N THR A 218 17.02 -16.21 -7.22
CA THR A 218 17.13 -15.33 -6.06
C THR A 218 17.10 -13.84 -6.39
N ARG A 219 17.11 -13.47 -7.68
CA ARG A 219 16.94 -12.06 -8.10
C ARG A 219 15.50 -11.58 -7.94
N TYR A 220 14.54 -12.50 -7.97
CA TYR A 220 13.12 -12.16 -7.92
C TYR A 220 12.57 -12.29 -6.51
N VAL A 221 11.62 -11.41 -6.19
CA VAL A 221 10.66 -11.63 -5.11
C VAL A 221 9.51 -12.47 -5.65
N TYR A 222 9.04 -13.43 -4.85
CA TYR A 222 7.97 -14.34 -5.25
C TYR A 222 6.71 -14.17 -4.40
N GLY A 223 5.65 -13.70 -5.04
CA GLY A 223 4.30 -13.65 -4.48
C GLY A 223 3.63 -15.02 -4.60
N ARG A 224 3.08 -15.53 -3.48
CA ARG A 224 2.39 -16.83 -3.43
C ARG A 224 0.92 -16.64 -3.78
N LEU A 225 0.47 -17.27 -4.87
CA LEU A 225 -0.93 -17.22 -5.30
C LEU A 225 -1.73 -18.32 -4.62
N ILE A 226 -2.74 -17.92 -3.84
CA ILE A 226 -3.62 -18.83 -3.11
C ILE A 226 -5.01 -18.77 -3.77
N TYR A 227 -5.30 -19.76 -4.60
CA TYR A 227 -6.57 -19.88 -5.29
C TYR A 227 -7.66 -20.34 -4.33
N VAL A 228 -8.75 -19.58 -4.27
CA VAL A 228 -9.89 -19.83 -3.39
C VAL A 228 -11.20 -19.85 -4.17
N ARG A 229 -12.16 -20.66 -3.71
CA ARG A 229 -13.51 -20.69 -4.30
C ARG A 229 -14.27 -19.40 -4.02
N GLU A 230 -14.07 -18.84 -2.83
CA GLU A 230 -14.66 -17.59 -2.39
C GLU A 230 -13.56 -16.74 -1.77
N LEU A 231 -13.46 -15.48 -2.20
CA LEU A 231 -12.51 -14.56 -1.60
C LEU A 231 -12.89 -14.28 -0.14
N PRO A 232 -11.90 -14.18 0.77
CA PRO A 232 -12.16 -13.85 2.17
C PRO A 232 -12.79 -12.45 2.37
N PHE A 233 -12.82 -11.63 1.32
CA PHE A 233 -13.35 -10.27 1.32
C PHE A 233 -14.23 -10.06 0.08
N LYS A 234 -15.34 -9.35 0.23
CA LYS A 234 -16.19 -8.96 -0.91
C LYS A 234 -15.48 -7.87 -1.72
N ALA A 235 -14.78 -8.27 -2.77
CA ALA A 235 -14.34 -7.35 -3.83
C ALA A 235 -15.52 -7.11 -4.79
N PRO A 236 -15.61 -5.93 -5.43
CA PRO A 236 -16.66 -5.60 -6.38
C PRO A 236 -16.56 -6.41 -7.69
#